data_AF-A0A432KHH8-F1
#
_entry.id   AF-A0A432KHH8-F1
#
_cell.length_a   1.000
_cell.length_b   1.000
_cell.length_c   1.000
_cell.angle_alpha   90.00
_cell.angle_beta   90.00
_cell.angle_gamma   90.00
#
_symmetry.space_group_name_H-M   'P 1'
#
loop_
_entity.id
_entity.type
_entity.pdbx_description
1 polymer ?
#
loop_
_entity_poly.entity_id
_entity_poly.type
_entity_poly.pdbx_seq_one_letter_code
_entity_poly.pdbx_strand_id
1 'polypeptide(L)'
;NFPMRFTIFGALILLATYLNKSFRKLRPFLEPTYWSGLIIFFMSLWFLTIFGNYSSYEKWLEIRQYYLWWYSLILLIASLGAIIIGIKKEDSLLKNIGITFIFLNLYTRYFEYFWDELHKALFFAIIAVSFWLIGKKAEKIWDKEGKQM
;
A
#
# COMPACT_ATOMS: atom_id res chain seq x y z
N ASN A 1 9.52 6.14 -17.77
CA ASN A 1 8.88 6.19 -16.43
C ASN A 1 8.30 4.84 -16.09
N PHE A 2 9.05 4.04 -15.34
CA PHE A 2 8.67 2.67 -15.01
C PHE A 2 7.47 2.61 -14.03
N PRO A 3 7.42 3.36 -12.91
CA PRO A 3 6.37 3.19 -11.90
C PRO A 3 4.94 3.43 -12.45
N MET A 4 4.74 4.50 -13.23
CA MET A 4 3.42 4.83 -13.78
C MET A 4 2.90 3.76 -14.74
N ARG A 5 3.79 3.19 -15.58
CA ARG A 5 3.41 2.13 -16.53
C ARG A 5 3.00 0.86 -15.80
N PHE A 6 3.72 0.50 -14.74
CA PHE A 6 3.39 -0.67 -13.93
C PHE A 6 2.11 -0.47 -13.10
N THR A 7 1.79 0.75 -12.67
CA THR A 7 0.48 1.06 -12.06
C THR A 7 -0.67 0.80 -13.03
N ILE A 8 -0.57 1.31 -14.27
CA ILE A 8 -1.59 1.09 -15.30
C ILE A 8 -1.68 -0.40 -15.64
N PHE A 9 -0.54 -1.07 -15.78
CA PHE A 9 -0.48 -2.50 -16.04
C PHE A 9 -1.14 -3.34 -14.93
N GLY A 10 -0.85 -3.03 -13.67
CA GLY A 10 -1.50 -3.68 -12.52
C GLY A 10 -3.01 -3.48 -12.51
N ALA A 11 -3.49 -2.26 -12.81
CA ALA A 11 -4.91 -1.98 -12.94
C ALA A 11 -5.56 -2.77 -14.09
N LEU A 12 -4.87 -2.91 -15.23
CA LEU A 12 -5.33 -3.72 -16.36
C LEU A 12 -5.42 -5.20 -16.01
N ILE A 13 -4.48 -5.75 -15.25
CA ILE A 13 -4.54 -7.15 -14.78
C ILE A 13 -5.76 -7.35 -13.87
N LEU A 14 -6.02 -6.41 -12.95
CA LEU A 14 -7.19 -6.48 -12.07
C LEU A 14 -8.51 -6.41 -12.85
N LEU A 15 -8.59 -5.53 -13.85
CA LEU A 15 -9.74 -5.45 -14.75
C LEU A 15 -9.93 -6.73 -15.56
N ALA A 16 -8.86 -7.28 -16.14
CA ALA A 16 -8.90 -8.53 -16.89
C ALA A 16 -9.35 -9.71 -16.01
N THR A 17 -8.90 -9.75 -14.75
CA THR A 17 -9.31 -10.78 -13.78
C THR A 17 -10.79 -10.65 -13.43
N TYR A 18 -11.30 -9.43 -13.28
CA TYR A 18 -12.72 -9.17 -13.02
C TYR A 18 -13.60 -9.61 -14.19
N LEU A 19 -13.20 -9.29 -15.43
CA LEU A 19 -13.93 -9.65 -16.64
C LEU A 19 -13.89 -11.16 -16.94
N ASN A 20 -12.78 -11.83 -16.62
CA ASN A 20 -12.59 -13.25 -16.89
C ASN A 20 -13.26 -14.19 -15.87
N LYS A 21 -13.94 -13.68 -14.83
CA LYS A 21 -14.75 -14.50 -13.90
C LYS A 21 -15.83 -15.33 -14.62
N SER A 22 -16.21 -14.97 -15.85
CA SER A 22 -17.23 -15.66 -16.64
C SER A 22 -16.76 -16.99 -17.26
N PHE A 23 -15.44 -17.19 -17.46
CA PHE A 23 -14.92 -18.36 -18.17
C PHE A 23 -14.48 -19.49 -17.22
N ARG A 24 -15.24 -20.60 -17.21
CA ARG A 24 -15.04 -21.75 -16.30
C ARG A 24 -13.63 -22.38 -16.37
N LYS A 25 -12.95 -22.30 -17.52
CA LYS A 25 -11.59 -22.87 -17.74
C LYS A 25 -10.48 -22.08 -17.06
N LEU A 26 -10.68 -20.78 -16.78
CA LEU A 26 -9.65 -19.92 -16.20
C LEU A 26 -9.71 -19.87 -14.68
N ARG A 27 -10.72 -20.48 -14.05
CA ARG A 27 -10.92 -20.46 -12.59
C ARG A 27 -9.66 -20.81 -11.76
N PRO A 28 -8.84 -21.82 -12.13
CA PRO A 28 -7.62 -22.14 -11.37
C PRO A 28 -6.57 -21.02 -11.39
N PHE A 29 -6.56 -20.19 -12.45
CA PHE A 29 -5.58 -19.12 -12.63
C PHE A 29 -6.05 -17.77 -12.11
N LEU A 30 -7.36 -17.60 -11.87
CA LEU A 30 -7.93 -16.31 -11.45
C LEU A 30 -7.39 -15.85 -10.10
N GLU A 31 -7.23 -16.76 -9.14
CA GLU A 31 -6.80 -16.40 -7.80
C GLU A 31 -5.31 -15.98 -7.76
N PRO A 32 -4.33 -16.76 -8.26
CA PRO A 32 -2.94 -16.29 -8.31
C PRO A 32 -2.75 -15.01 -9.14
N THR A 33 -3.51 -14.86 -10.23
CA THR A 33 -3.46 -13.66 -11.09
C THR A 33 -4.01 -12.43 -10.35
N TYR A 34 -5.08 -12.60 -9.57
CA TYR A 34 -5.63 -11.54 -8.74
C TYR A 34 -4.63 -11.02 -7.71
N TRP A 35 -4.00 -11.93 -6.96
CA TRP A 35 -3.00 -11.59 -5.95
C TRP A 35 -1.82 -10.85 -6.58
N SER A 36 -1.31 -11.37 -7.69
CA SER A 36 -0.20 -10.77 -8.44
C SER A 36 -0.58 -9.37 -8.95
N GLY A 37 -1.79 -9.21 -9.48
CA GLY A 37 -2.30 -7.92 -9.96
C GLY A 37 -2.40 -6.88 -8.84
N LEU A 38 -2.88 -7.26 -7.66
CA LEU A 38 -2.97 -6.36 -6.50
C LEU A 38 -1.59 -5.90 -6.05
N ILE A 39 -0.65 -6.84 -5.88
CA ILE A 39 0.71 -6.51 -5.46
C ILE A 39 1.38 -5.59 -6.47
N ILE A 40 1.32 -5.92 -7.77
CA ILE A 40 1.90 -5.08 -8.83
C ILE A 40 1.28 -3.68 -8.81
N PHE A 41 -0.04 -3.58 -8.72
CA PHE A 41 -0.75 -2.30 -8.71
C PHE A 41 -0.34 -1.42 -7.52
N PHE A 42 -0.43 -1.96 -6.30
CA PHE A 42 -0.15 -1.19 -5.09
C PHE A 42 1.33 -0.88 -4.91
N MET A 43 2.24 -1.83 -5.20
CA MET A 43 3.68 -1.57 -5.17
C MET A 43 4.08 -0.47 -6.16
N SER A 44 3.50 -0.49 -7.36
CA SER A 44 3.79 0.52 -8.38
C SER A 44 3.28 1.90 -7.97
N LEU A 45 2.07 1.98 -7.40
CA LEU A 45 1.58 3.23 -6.81
C LEU A 45 2.48 3.73 -5.70
N TRP A 46 2.92 2.84 -4.80
CA TRP A 46 3.84 3.20 -3.72
C TRP A 46 5.18 3.74 -4.25
N PHE A 47 5.80 3.06 -5.21
CA PHE A 47 7.00 3.57 -5.87
C PHE A 47 6.77 4.91 -6.56
N LEU A 48 5.60 5.12 -7.15
CA LEU A 48 5.24 6.40 -7.76
C LEU A 48 5.18 7.53 -6.71
N THR A 49 4.86 7.21 -5.45
CA THR A 49 4.90 8.20 -4.37
C THR A 49 6.33 8.64 -4.02
N ILE A 50 7.33 7.77 -4.19
CA ILE A 50 8.76 8.04 -3.88
C ILE A 50 9.50 8.63 -5.09
N PHE A 51 9.26 8.06 -6.26
CA PHE A 51 10.02 8.38 -7.47
C PHE A 51 9.29 9.34 -8.41
N GLY A 52 7.98 9.48 -8.28
CA GLY A 52 7.16 10.25 -9.23
C GLY A 52 7.23 9.70 -10.66
N ASN A 53 6.79 10.53 -11.61
CA ASN A 53 6.77 10.20 -13.03
C ASN A 53 7.97 10.80 -13.78
N TYR A 54 9.19 10.49 -13.33
CA TYR A 54 10.43 11.00 -13.92
C TYR A 54 11.22 9.89 -14.63
N SER A 55 11.86 10.26 -15.75
CA SER A 55 12.54 9.34 -16.67
C SER A 55 14.04 9.27 -16.48
N SER A 56 14.62 10.28 -15.83
CA SER A 56 16.07 10.41 -15.60
C SER A 56 16.34 10.50 -14.11
N TYR A 57 17.36 9.76 -13.67
CA TYR A 57 17.85 9.76 -12.28
C TYR A 57 18.34 11.15 -11.84
N GLU A 58 19.01 11.88 -12.75
CA GLU A 58 19.50 13.24 -12.49
C GLU A 58 18.35 14.20 -12.16
N LYS A 59 17.24 14.10 -12.91
CA LYS A 59 16.04 14.92 -12.64
C LYS A 59 15.36 14.54 -11.33
N TRP A 60 15.46 13.30 -10.88
CA TRP A 60 14.89 12.87 -9.60
C TRP A 60 15.62 13.48 -8.40
N LEU A 61 16.95 13.61 -8.47
CA LEU A 61 17.76 14.18 -7.39
C LEU A 61 17.49 15.65 -7.11
N GLU A 62 17.04 16.42 -8.11
CA GLU A 62 16.79 17.85 -7.99
C GLU A 62 15.40 18.19 -7.42
N ILE A 63 14.52 17.19 -7.26
CA ILE A 63 13.12 17.43 -6.90
C ILE A 63 12.91 17.38 -5.40
N ARG A 64 12.24 18.41 -4.88
CA ARG A 64 11.74 18.40 -3.51
C ARG A 64 10.59 17.40 -3.38
N GLN A 65 10.73 16.43 -2.48
CA GLN A 65 9.76 15.35 -2.23
C GLN A 65 8.33 15.86 -1.96
N TYR A 66 8.19 17.09 -1.46
CA TYR A 66 6.88 17.74 -1.27
C TYR A 66 6.04 17.80 -2.56
N TYR A 67 6.63 17.94 -3.76
CA TYR A 67 5.86 17.99 -5.02
C TYR A 67 5.15 16.66 -5.36
N LEU A 68 5.51 15.56 -4.71
CA LEU A 68 4.94 14.23 -4.94
C LEU A 68 3.73 13.92 -4.04
N TRP A 69 3.28 14.88 -3.22
CA TRP A 69 2.19 14.69 -2.26
C TRP A 69 0.90 14.14 -2.91
N TRP A 70 0.63 14.49 -4.16
CA TRP A 70 -0.57 14.05 -4.87
C TRP A 70 -0.56 12.54 -5.17
N TYR A 71 0.60 11.95 -5.42
CA TYR A 71 0.72 10.49 -5.59
C TYR A 71 0.43 9.75 -4.29
N SER A 72 0.86 10.31 -3.16
CA SER A 72 0.50 9.82 -1.83
C SER A 72 -1.01 9.89 -1.60
N LEU A 73 -1.68 10.97 -2.02
CA LEU A 73 -3.13 11.08 -1.93
C LEU A 73 -3.83 10.02 -2.80
N ILE A 74 -3.36 9.77 -4.02
CA ILE A 74 -3.91 8.71 -4.89
C ILE A 74 -3.75 7.33 -4.24
N LEU A 75 -2.57 7.02 -3.70
CA LEU A 75 -2.35 5.75 -3.00
C LEU A 75 -3.27 5.62 -1.79
N LEU A 76 -3.47 6.69 -1.02
CA LEU A 76 -4.39 6.71 0.11
C LEU A 76 -5.84 6.42 -0.33
N ILE A 77 -6.34 7.10 -1.36
CA ILE A 77 -7.69 6.90 -1.90
C ILE A 77 -7.84 5.47 -2.44
N ALA A 78 -6.88 4.97 -3.20
CA ALA A 78 -6.88 3.60 -3.72
C ALA A 78 -6.91 2.56 -2.59
N SER A 79 -6.14 2.80 -1.53
CA SER A 79 -6.09 1.91 -0.36
C SER A 79 -7.39 1.92 0.44
N LEU A 80 -7.98 3.09 0.67
CA LEU A 80 -9.31 3.22 1.29
C LEU A 80 -10.39 2.53 0.45
N GLY A 81 -10.35 2.72 -0.88
CA GLY A 81 -11.23 2.01 -1.81
C GLY A 81 -11.08 0.49 -1.70
N ALA A 82 -9.86 -0.02 -1.63
CA ALA A 82 -9.59 -1.45 -1.42
C ALA A 82 -10.14 -1.96 -0.08
N ILE A 83 -10.00 -1.20 1.02
CA ILE A 83 -10.59 -1.58 2.31
C ILE A 83 -12.11 -1.67 2.21
N ILE A 84 -12.77 -0.65 1.66
CA ILE A 84 -14.23 -0.61 1.54
C ILE A 84 -14.73 -1.75 0.66
N ILE A 85 -14.10 -1.98 -0.50
CA ILE A 85 -14.47 -3.06 -1.41
C ILE A 85 -14.18 -4.43 -0.78
N GLY A 86 -13.04 -4.56 -0.09
CA GLY A 86 -12.64 -5.79 0.60
C GLY A 86 -13.64 -6.19 1.69
N ILE A 87 -14.08 -5.23 2.50
CA ILE A 87 -15.14 -5.47 3.51
C ILE A 87 -16.45 -5.87 2.84
N LYS A 88 -16.89 -5.15 1.79
CA LYS A 88 -18.15 -5.44 1.09
C LYS A 88 -18.18 -6.79 0.37
N LYS A 89 -17.02 -7.31 -0.04
CA LYS A 89 -16.89 -8.58 -0.78
C LYS A 89 -16.38 -9.72 0.09
N GLU A 90 -16.24 -9.51 1.40
CA GLU A 90 -15.60 -10.46 2.33
C GLU A 90 -14.20 -10.91 1.86
N ASP A 91 -13.52 -10.05 1.11
CA ASP A 91 -12.17 -10.27 0.58
C ASP A 91 -11.14 -9.76 1.59
N SER A 92 -10.67 -10.67 2.43
CA SER A 92 -9.69 -10.41 3.47
C SER A 92 -8.34 -9.94 2.90
N LEU A 93 -7.93 -10.45 1.74
CA LEU A 93 -6.69 -10.08 1.07
C LEU A 93 -6.72 -8.61 0.65
N LEU A 94 -7.75 -8.20 -0.10
CA LEU A 94 -7.86 -6.83 -0.61
C LEU A 94 -7.91 -5.81 0.54
N LYS A 95 -8.67 -6.15 1.59
CA LYS A 95 -8.73 -5.35 2.82
C LYS A 95 -7.35 -5.22 3.46
N ASN A 96 -6.64 -6.33 3.65
CA ASN A 96 -5.34 -6.36 4.30
C ASN A 96 -4.28 -5.59 3.49
N ILE A 97 -4.29 -5.73 2.16
CA ILE A 97 -3.44 -4.94 1.25
C ILE A 97 -3.75 -3.45 1.41
N GLY A 98 -5.02 -3.03 1.38
CA GLY A 98 -5.39 -1.64 1.58
C GLY A 98 -4.88 -1.08 2.93
N ILE A 99 -5.08 -1.81 4.02
CA ILE A 99 -4.56 -1.41 5.35
C ILE A 99 -3.04 -1.29 5.32
N THR A 100 -2.35 -2.26 4.72
CA THR A 100 -0.88 -2.30 4.65
C THR A 100 -0.33 -1.11 3.89
N PHE A 101 -0.90 -0.76 2.74
CA PHE A 101 -0.44 0.35 1.93
C PHE A 101 -0.78 1.73 2.51
N ILE A 102 -1.82 1.85 3.35
CA ILE A 102 -2.03 3.07 4.17
C ILE A 102 -0.87 3.26 5.15
N PHE A 103 -0.53 2.22 5.91
CA PHE A 103 0.60 2.29 6.85
C PHE A 103 1.91 2.58 6.09
N LEU A 104 2.17 1.85 5.01
CA LEU A 104 3.37 2.02 4.21
C LEU A 104 3.50 3.47 3.70
N ASN A 105 2.43 4.03 3.15
CA ASN A 105 2.42 5.41 2.69
C ASN A 105 2.64 6.42 3.83
N LEU A 106 1.99 6.21 4.98
CA LEU A 106 2.16 7.06 6.16
C LEU A 106 3.61 7.04 6.67
N TYR A 107 4.22 5.85 6.78
CA TYR A 107 5.61 5.70 7.19
C TYR A 107 6.56 6.32 6.17
N THR A 108 6.34 6.14 4.87
CA THR A 108 7.14 6.82 3.84
C THR A 108 7.10 8.35 4.02
N ARG A 109 5.92 8.94 4.21
CA ARG A 109 5.79 10.39 4.45
C ARG A 109 6.41 10.83 5.76
N TYR A 110 6.32 10.00 6.80
CA TYR A 110 6.97 10.28 8.07
C TYR A 110 8.49 10.40 7.91
N PHE A 111 9.12 9.46 7.21
CA PHE A 111 10.55 9.55 6.92
C PHE A 111 10.86 10.76 6.04
N GLU A 112 10.11 11.01 4.97
CA GLU A 112 10.37 12.13 4.07
C GLU A 112 10.30 13.50 4.74
N TYR A 113 9.34 13.73 5.66
CA TYR A 113 9.15 15.05 6.27
C TYR A 113 9.91 15.24 7.57
N PHE A 114 10.11 14.19 8.36
CA PHE A 114 10.65 14.33 9.71
C PHE A 114 12.09 13.87 9.84
N TRP A 115 12.68 13.25 8.81
CA TRP A 115 14.06 12.75 8.90
C TRP A 115 15.06 13.86 9.21
N ASP A 116 15.00 14.99 8.50
CA ASP A 116 15.95 16.09 8.70
C ASP A 116 15.45 17.15 9.69
N GLU A 117 14.13 17.26 9.86
CA GLU A 117 13.50 18.29 10.70
C GLU A 117 13.45 17.94 12.20
N LEU A 118 13.38 16.64 12.56
CA LEU A 118 13.33 16.22 13.97
C LEU A 118 14.69 15.79 14.51
N HIS A 119 14.89 16.03 15.81
CA HIS A 119 15.98 15.41 16.55
C HIS A 119 15.88 13.88 16.46
N LYS A 120 16.98 13.19 16.10
CA LYS A 120 16.98 11.75 15.80
C LYS A 120 16.40 10.90 16.95
N ALA A 121 16.67 11.27 18.19
CA ALA A 121 16.09 10.58 19.35
C ALA A 121 14.55 10.65 19.38
N LEU A 122 13.96 11.81 19.08
CA LEU A 122 12.50 11.98 19.01
C LEU A 122 11.94 11.24 17.79
N PHE A 123 12.63 11.31 16.66
CA PHE A 123 12.24 10.59 15.44
C PHE A 123 12.07 9.09 15.68
N PHE A 124 13.07 8.45 16.32
CA PHE A 124 13.00 7.03 16.65
C PHE A 124 12.04 6.73 17.81
N ALA A 125 11.92 7.61 18.79
CA ALA A 125 10.98 7.44 19.90
C ALA A 125 9.53 7.38 19.40
N ILE A 126 9.14 8.24 18.45
CA ILE A 126 7.79 8.22 17.86
C ILE A 126 7.51 6.89 17.17
N ILE A 127 8.45 6.38 16.36
CA ILE A 127 8.32 5.07 15.70
C ILE A 127 8.25 3.94 16.72
N ALA A 128 9.10 3.97 17.75
CA ALA A 128 9.09 2.94 18.79
C ALA A 128 7.75 2.90 19.53
N VAL A 129 7.21 4.08 19.89
CA VAL A 129 5.90 4.19 20.54
C VAL A 129 4.77 3.74 19.60
N SER A 130 4.81 4.09 18.30
CA SER A 130 3.79 3.64 17.34
C SER A 130 3.76 2.12 17.22
N PHE A 131 4.93 1.47 17.06
CA PHE A 131 5.00 0.01 17.00
C PHE A 131 4.59 -0.65 18.31
N TRP A 132 4.99 -0.10 19.46
CA TRP A 132 4.59 -0.64 20.75
C TRP A 132 3.07 -0.58 20.96
N LEU A 133 2.42 0.54 20.59
CA LEU A 133 0.97 0.68 20.69
C LEU A 133 0.22 -0.29 19.76
N ILE A 134 0.71 -0.49 18.53
CA ILE A 134 0.13 -1.44 17.58
C ILE A 134 0.30 -2.87 18.11
N GLY A 135 1.51 -3.24 18.56
CA GLY A 135 1.82 -4.56 19.11
C GLY A 135 0.95 -4.88 20.33
N LYS A 136 0.88 -3.96 21.30
CA LYS A 136 0.04 -4.14 22.50
C LYS A 136 -1.45 -4.33 22.17
N LYS A 137 -1.96 -3.66 21.13
CA LYS A 137 -3.35 -3.85 20.68
C LYS A 137 -3.53 -5.21 20.00
N ALA A 138 -2.54 -5.66 19.22
CA ALA A 138 -2.57 -6.97 18.59
C ALA A 138 -2.53 -8.10 19.63
N GLU A 139 -1.66 -8.01 20.64
CA GLU A 139 -1.59 -8.94 21.77
C GLU A 139 -2.93 -9.05 22.50
N LYS A 140 -3.58 -7.91 22.79
CA LYS A 140 -4.89 -7.91 23.46
C LYS A 140 -5.99 -8.59 22.65
N ILE A 141 -5.91 -8.58 21.32
CA ILE A 141 -6.87 -9.28 20.45
C ILE A 141 -6.59 -10.78 20.50
N TRP A 142 -5.31 -11.17 20.38
CA TRP A 142 -4.88 -12.56 20.48
C TRP A 142 -5.27 -13.19 21.82
N ASP A 143 -5.00 -12.53 22.94
CA ASP A 143 -5.31 -13.03 24.29
C ASP A 143 -6.82 -13.24 24.52
N LYS A 144 -7.67 -12.50 23.79
CA LYS A 144 -9.13 -12.69 23.86
C LYS A 144 -9.59 -13.88 23.05
N GLU A 145 -9.00 -14.12 21.88
CA GLU A 145 -9.30 -15.29 21.06
C GLU A 145 -8.81 -16.59 21.72
N GLY A 146 -7.64 -16.56 22.37
CA GLY A 146 -7.08 -17.70 23.12
C GLY A 146 -7.84 -18.07 24.39
N LYS A 147 -8.68 -17.17 24.93
CA LYS A 147 -9.55 -17.43 26.10
C LYS A 147 -10.96 -17.94 25.73
N GLN A 148 -11.29 -17.97 24.44
CA GLN A 148 -12.58 -18.48 23.93
C GLN A 148 -12.49 -19.91 23.36
N MET A 149 -11.27 -20.48 23.32
CA MET A 149 -11.01 -21.90 23.09
C MET A 149 -10.84 -22.63 24.43
#